data_AF-A0A8T5RXZ2-F1
#
_entry.id   AF-A0A8T5RXZ2-F1
#
_cell.length_a   1.000
_cell.length_b   1.000
_cell.length_c   1.000
_cell.angle_alpha   90.00
_cell.angle_beta   90.00
_cell.angle_gamma   90.00
#
_symmetry.space_group_name_H-M   'P 1'
#
loop_
_entity.id
_entity.type
_entity.pdbx_description
1 polymer ?
#
loop_
_entity_poly.entity_id
_entity_poly.type
_entity_poly.pdbx_seq_one_letter_code
_entity_poly.pdbx_strand_id
1 'polypeptide(L)'
;MPEENINESDLKNNHYKICRRCLVRHPLTEFTFFVSTNCYNSYCSRCNSERTTVWVQNNVDHVANRTLKYNSSERGFIVNSFARIFKPTEIDTTSKNIALNRSFGTLGHLPNFSKAELWAELILYVQHMKDRFPHTDGRLCRYCLQPWTYVRGRPNTKIMGRGNKTSGGKSPRTKTWTNFSVDRFDNTKSYVKGNIVFCCAKCNATKQASTRDMWIRFLEVEEELARENSHE
;
A
#
# COMPACT_ATOMS: atom_id res chain seq x y z
N MET A 1 -7.61 38.20 -58.83
CA MET A 1 -7.33 38.21 -57.39
C MET A 1 -8.00 36.96 -56.82
N PRO A 2 -7.24 35.89 -56.53
CA PRO A 2 -7.82 34.70 -55.95
C PRO A 2 -7.92 34.88 -54.44
N GLU A 3 -9.12 34.70 -53.92
CA GLU A 3 -9.42 34.54 -52.50
C GLU A 3 -8.63 33.34 -51.98
N GLU A 4 -7.68 33.60 -51.07
CA GLU A 4 -6.97 32.53 -50.38
C GLU A 4 -7.93 31.85 -49.41
N ASN A 5 -8.36 30.66 -49.84
CA ASN A 5 -9.00 29.64 -49.01
C ASN A 5 -8.15 29.40 -47.75
N ILE A 6 -8.62 29.89 -46.61
CA ILE A 6 -8.09 29.52 -45.30
C ILE A 6 -8.37 28.02 -45.14
N ASN A 7 -7.31 27.24 -45.24
CA ASN A 7 -7.35 25.79 -45.22
C ASN A 7 -7.79 25.30 -43.83
N GLU A 8 -8.93 24.62 -43.77
CA GLU A 8 -9.57 24.03 -42.58
C GLU A 8 -8.73 22.96 -41.86
N SER A 9 -7.49 22.72 -42.34
CA SER A 9 -6.51 21.81 -41.77
C SER A 9 -5.68 22.40 -40.62
N ASP A 10 -5.75 23.70 -40.36
CA ASP A 10 -5.02 24.35 -39.24
C ASP A 10 -5.71 24.24 -37.87
N LEU A 11 -6.91 23.64 -37.79
CA LEU A 11 -7.72 23.55 -36.55
C LEU A 11 -7.62 22.21 -35.80
N LYS A 12 -6.73 21.30 -36.19
CA LYS A 12 -6.49 20.04 -35.44
C LYS A 12 -5.00 19.86 -35.15
N ASN A 13 -4.69 19.72 -33.85
CA ASN A 13 -3.41 19.27 -33.26
C ASN A 13 -2.33 20.32 -32.99
N ASN A 14 -2.58 21.22 -32.04
CA ASN A 14 -1.48 21.82 -31.29
C ASN A 14 -0.97 20.82 -30.22
N HIS A 15 -0.23 19.79 -30.65
CA HIS A 15 0.41 18.75 -29.81
C HIS A 15 1.49 19.28 -28.85
N TYR A 16 1.59 20.60 -28.71
CA TYR A 16 2.66 21.29 -28.04
C TYR A 16 2.12 22.41 -27.15
N LYS A 17 2.79 22.63 -26.02
CA LYS A 17 2.49 23.67 -25.05
C LYS A 17 3.77 24.36 -24.61
N ILE A 18 3.71 25.67 -24.38
CA ILE A 18 4.83 26.45 -23.86
C ILE A 18 4.84 26.35 -22.34
N CYS A 19 5.98 25.96 -21.78
CA CYS A 19 6.17 25.90 -20.33
C CYS A 19 6.32 27.32 -19.76
N ARG A 20 5.53 27.67 -18.74
CA ARG A 20 5.59 29.00 -18.09
C ARG A 20 6.89 29.31 -17.34
N ARG A 21 7.77 28.31 -17.14
CA ARG A 21 9.04 28.49 -16.41
C ARG A 21 10.24 28.57 -17.34
N CYS A 22 10.45 27.57 -18.20
CA CYS A 22 11.58 27.59 -19.13
C CYS A 22 11.28 28.33 -20.45
N LEU A 23 10.02 28.71 -20.70
CA LEU A 23 9.56 29.38 -21.91
C LEU A 23 9.79 28.60 -23.22
N VAL A 24 10.14 27.32 -23.12
CA VAL A 24 10.34 26.42 -24.25
C VAL A 24 9.01 25.74 -24.64
N ARG A 25 8.81 25.54 -25.94
CA ARG A 25 7.72 24.74 -26.52
C ARG A 25 8.04 23.26 -26.36
N HIS A 26 7.21 22.53 -25.62
CA HIS A 26 7.34 21.09 -25.37
C HIS A 26 6.10 20.34 -25.87
N PRO A 27 6.23 19.05 -26.26
CA PRO A 27 5.06 18.23 -26.57
C PRO A 27 4.19 18.02 -25.32
N LEU A 28 2.89 17.76 -25.51
CA LEU A 28 1.94 17.57 -24.39
C LEU A 28 2.30 16.38 -23.47
N THR A 29 3.04 15.39 -23.97
CA THR A 29 3.59 14.26 -23.18
C THR A 29 4.52 14.71 -22.07
N GLU A 30 5.16 15.88 -22.23
CA GLU A 30 6.02 16.50 -21.22
C GLU A 30 5.24 17.32 -20.19
N PHE A 31 3.91 17.22 -20.17
CA PHE A 31 3.07 17.89 -19.18
C PHE A 31 2.16 16.88 -18.49
N THR A 32 2.03 17.01 -17.16
CA THR A 32 1.03 16.23 -16.43
C THR A 32 -0.37 16.73 -16.77
N PHE A 33 -1.26 15.82 -17.17
CA PHE A 33 -2.67 16.09 -17.39
C PHE A 33 -3.49 15.86 -16.12
N PHE A 34 -4.30 16.84 -15.73
CA PHE A 34 -5.19 16.75 -14.57
C PHE A 34 -6.62 16.46 -15.04
N VAL A 35 -7.07 15.23 -14.83
CA VAL A 35 -8.43 14.79 -15.21
C VAL A 35 -9.50 15.62 -14.50
N SER A 36 -9.27 15.98 -13.23
CA SER A 36 -10.24 16.73 -12.41
C SER A 36 -10.59 18.11 -12.97
N THR A 37 -9.62 18.77 -13.61
CA THR A 37 -9.77 20.13 -14.16
C THR A 37 -9.69 20.12 -15.69
N ASN A 38 -9.66 18.93 -16.29
CA ASN A 38 -9.53 18.70 -17.73
C ASN A 38 -8.45 19.56 -18.39
N CYS A 39 -7.28 19.72 -17.74
CA CYS A 39 -6.25 20.64 -18.21
C CYS A 39 -4.82 20.13 -17.98
N TYR A 40 -3.91 20.53 -18.87
CA TYR A 40 -2.48 20.29 -18.70
C TYR A 40 -1.85 21.28 -17.74
N ASN A 41 -0.88 20.81 -16.94
CA ASN A 41 -0.04 21.65 -16.11
C ASN A 41 0.52 22.85 -16.90
N SER A 42 0.76 23.97 -16.23
CA SER A 42 1.38 25.16 -16.82
C SER A 42 2.90 25.00 -17.00
N TYR A 43 3.50 24.00 -16.34
CA TYR A 43 4.94 23.73 -16.35
C TYR A 43 5.20 22.34 -16.93
N CYS A 44 6.27 22.20 -17.72
CA CYS A 44 6.73 20.88 -18.16
C CYS A 44 7.17 20.03 -16.96
N SER A 45 7.18 18.70 -17.13
CA SER A 45 7.42 17.70 -16.10
C SER A 45 8.73 17.94 -15.34
N ARG A 46 9.80 18.34 -16.06
CA ARG A 46 11.08 18.73 -15.46
C ARG A 46 10.95 19.97 -14.57
N CYS A 47 10.44 21.07 -15.12
CA CYS A 47 10.26 22.33 -14.39
C CYS A 47 9.34 22.18 -13.17
N ASN A 48 8.29 21.35 -13.30
CA ASN A 48 7.36 21.03 -12.23
C ASN A 48 8.04 20.19 -11.13
N SER A 49 8.84 19.19 -11.51
CA SER A 49 9.60 18.37 -10.58
C SER A 49 10.60 19.19 -9.78
N GLU A 50 11.40 20.02 -10.43
CA GLU A 50 12.35 20.93 -9.77
C GLU A 50 11.64 21.85 -8.77
N ARG A 51 10.53 22.47 -9.20
CA ARG A 51 9.73 23.35 -8.33
C ARG A 51 9.18 22.61 -7.12
N THR A 52 8.67 21.39 -7.35
CA THR A 52 8.11 20.56 -6.27
C THR A 52 9.19 20.17 -5.27
N THR A 53 10.38 19.79 -5.74
CA THR A 53 11.52 19.46 -4.88
C THR A 53 11.91 20.63 -4.00
N VAL A 54 12.09 21.82 -4.57
CA VAL A 54 12.41 23.05 -3.80
C VAL A 54 11.32 23.37 -2.80
N TRP A 55 10.05 23.29 -3.19
CA TRP A 55 8.93 23.52 -2.28
C TRP A 55 8.92 22.53 -1.12
N VAL A 56 9.12 21.23 -1.37
CA VAL A 56 9.18 20.20 -0.32
C VAL A 56 10.34 20.46 0.63
N GLN A 57 11.52 20.84 0.13
CA GLN A 57 12.69 21.15 0.95
C GLN A 57 12.46 22.36 1.86
N ASN A 58 11.75 23.38 1.37
CA ASN A 58 11.42 24.57 2.16
C ASN A 58 10.21 24.37 3.09
N ASN A 59 9.43 23.30 2.92
CA ASN A 59 8.19 23.06 3.66
C ASN A 59 8.16 21.66 4.30
N VAL A 60 9.31 21.15 4.75
CA VAL A 60 9.46 19.77 5.25
C VAL A 60 8.48 19.43 6.38
N ASP A 61 8.22 20.36 7.31
CA ASP A 61 7.29 20.13 8.42
C ASP A 61 5.84 20.05 7.96
N HIS A 62 5.44 20.94 7.04
CA HIS A 62 4.11 20.91 6.46
C HIS A 62 3.87 19.58 5.72
N VAL A 63 4.84 19.13 4.93
CA VAL A 63 4.75 17.83 4.25
C VAL A 63 4.71 16.69 5.26
N ALA A 64 5.57 16.69 6.29
CA ALA A 64 5.58 15.66 7.32
C ALA A 64 4.23 15.56 8.06
N ASN A 65 3.63 16.69 8.43
CA ASN A 65 2.33 16.74 9.09
C ASN A 65 1.20 16.24 8.19
N ARG A 66 1.19 16.64 6.92
CA ARG A 66 0.21 16.15 5.95
C ARG A 66 0.34 14.64 5.73
N THR A 67 1.58 14.16 5.57
CA THR A 67 1.88 12.73 5.43
C THR A 67 1.47 11.94 6.67
N LEU A 68 1.75 12.45 7.87
CA LEU A 68 1.32 11.84 9.12
C LEU A 68 -0.20 11.75 9.19
N LYS A 69 -0.91 12.87 8.95
CA LYS A 69 -2.39 12.91 8.96
C LYS A 69 -3.00 11.88 8.02
N TYR A 70 -2.50 11.78 6.79
CA TYR A 70 -2.99 10.80 5.82
C TYR A 70 -2.66 9.36 6.25
N ASN A 71 -1.42 9.09 6.62
CA ASN A 71 -0.97 7.74 6.98
C ASN A 71 -1.55 7.24 8.31
N SER A 72 -2.02 8.14 9.17
CA SER A 72 -2.74 7.83 10.40
C SER A 72 -4.26 7.73 10.22
N SER A 73 -4.79 8.10 9.06
CA SER A 73 -6.21 7.88 8.74
C SER A 73 -6.46 6.41 8.38
N GLU A 74 -7.64 5.87 8.73
CA GLU A 74 -8.07 4.51 8.34
C GLU A 74 -7.86 4.28 6.83
N ARG A 75 -8.41 5.18 5.99
CA ARG A 75 -8.30 5.09 4.53
C ARG A 75 -6.84 5.06 4.07
N GLY A 76 -6.04 6.05 4.47
CA GLY A 76 -4.65 6.14 4.01
C GLY A 76 -3.81 4.95 4.48
N PHE A 77 -4.07 4.47 5.70
CA PHE A 77 -3.39 3.30 6.23
C PHE A 77 -3.74 2.03 5.45
N ILE A 78 -5.02 1.75 5.22
CA ILE A 78 -5.47 0.55 4.48
C ILE A 78 -4.99 0.62 3.02
N VAL A 79 -5.12 1.76 2.35
CA VAL A 79 -4.61 1.96 0.98
C VAL A 79 -3.12 1.59 0.90
N ASN A 80 -2.33 2.07 1.86
CA ASN A 80 -0.91 1.76 1.91
C ASN A 80 -0.63 0.27 2.21
N SER A 81 -1.39 -0.34 3.12
CA SER A 81 -1.27 -1.78 3.43
C SER A 81 -1.60 -2.65 2.21
N PHE A 82 -2.67 -2.33 1.49
CA PHE A 82 -3.06 -3.05 0.27
C PHE A 82 -2.03 -2.83 -0.83
N ALA A 83 -1.60 -1.59 -1.06
CA ALA A 83 -0.60 -1.28 -2.08
C ALA A 83 0.70 -2.08 -1.90
N ARG A 84 1.09 -2.42 -0.67
CA ARG A 84 2.29 -3.24 -0.41
C ARG A 84 2.18 -4.66 -0.94
N ILE A 85 1.00 -5.28 -0.89
CA ILE A 85 0.76 -6.63 -1.42
C ILE A 85 1.06 -6.69 -2.91
N PHE A 86 0.79 -5.59 -3.62
CA PHE A 86 0.96 -5.49 -5.08
C PHE A 86 2.30 -4.91 -5.53
N LYS A 87 3.25 -4.69 -4.61
CA LYS A 87 4.55 -4.13 -5.01
C LYS A 87 5.38 -5.19 -5.74
N PRO A 88 5.98 -4.88 -6.90
CA PRO A 88 6.84 -5.82 -7.63
C PRO A 88 7.93 -6.43 -6.75
N THR A 89 8.49 -5.63 -5.82
CA THR A 89 9.53 -6.09 -4.88
C THR A 89 9.07 -7.16 -3.90
N GLU A 90 7.78 -7.26 -3.63
CA GLU A 90 7.14 -8.23 -2.73
C GLU A 90 6.56 -9.42 -3.52
N ILE A 91 6.26 -9.22 -4.81
CA ILE A 91 5.71 -10.24 -5.74
C ILE A 91 6.81 -11.10 -6.38
N ASP A 92 7.92 -10.49 -6.81
CA ASP A 92 9.00 -11.18 -7.51
C ASP A 92 10.21 -11.36 -6.59
N THR A 93 10.27 -12.54 -5.99
CA THR A 93 11.43 -13.00 -5.22
C THR A 93 12.20 -14.11 -5.93
N THR A 94 11.71 -14.63 -7.06
CA THR A 94 12.41 -15.67 -7.83
C THR A 94 13.76 -15.14 -8.33
N SER A 95 13.80 -13.92 -8.87
CA SER A 95 15.06 -13.28 -9.30
C SER A 95 15.97 -12.84 -8.13
N LYS A 96 15.43 -12.67 -6.91
CA LYS A 96 16.21 -12.27 -5.72
C LYS A 96 16.76 -13.44 -4.93
N ASN A 97 16.05 -14.57 -4.85
CA ASN A 97 16.51 -15.75 -4.13
C ASN A 97 17.68 -16.43 -4.85
N ILE A 98 17.67 -16.42 -6.19
CA ILE A 98 18.79 -16.90 -7.02
C ILE A 98 20.06 -16.05 -6.78
N ALA A 99 19.92 -14.74 -6.57
CA ALA A 99 21.05 -13.84 -6.36
C ALA A 99 21.58 -13.78 -4.90
N LEU A 100 20.86 -14.31 -3.90
CA LEU A 100 21.15 -14.10 -2.47
C LEU A 100 21.33 -15.37 -1.63
N ASN A 101 21.31 -16.59 -2.21
CA ASN A 101 21.44 -17.86 -1.47
C ASN A 101 20.53 -17.92 -0.23
N ARG A 102 19.30 -17.40 -0.31
CA ARG A 102 18.32 -17.44 0.78
C ARG A 102 17.41 -18.66 0.60
N SER A 103 17.22 -19.40 1.69
CA SER A 103 16.42 -20.62 1.78
C SER A 103 15.02 -20.49 1.18
N PHE A 104 14.54 -21.58 0.58
CA PHE A 104 13.29 -21.87 -0.14
C PHE A 104 11.94 -21.30 0.40
N GLY A 105 11.89 -20.53 1.49
CA GLY A 105 10.66 -20.08 2.15
C GLY A 105 9.97 -18.84 1.55
N THR A 106 10.48 -18.27 0.45
CA THR A 106 9.92 -17.04 -0.15
C THR A 106 9.83 -17.17 -1.66
N LEU A 107 9.06 -18.15 -2.17
CA LEU A 107 8.53 -18.02 -3.52
C LEU A 107 7.58 -16.82 -3.55
N GLY A 108 7.75 -15.98 -4.56
CA GLY A 108 7.02 -14.74 -4.69
C GLY A 108 5.55 -15.03 -4.81
N HIS A 109 4.75 -14.55 -3.85
CA HIS A 109 3.32 -14.82 -3.84
C HIS A 109 2.63 -13.80 -4.75
N LEU A 110 2.58 -14.09 -6.04
CA LEU A 110 1.75 -13.32 -6.98
C LEU A 110 0.31 -13.33 -6.46
N PRO A 111 -0.26 -12.18 -6.07
CA PRO A 111 -1.62 -12.12 -5.58
C PRO A 111 -2.55 -12.50 -6.74
N ASN A 112 -3.38 -13.54 -6.55
CA ASN A 112 -4.47 -13.83 -7.49
C ASN A 112 -5.73 -13.13 -6.99
N PHE A 113 -5.63 -11.80 -6.90
CA PHE A 113 -6.64 -10.95 -6.30
C PHE A 113 -6.44 -9.50 -6.74
N SER A 114 -7.48 -8.79 -7.13
CA SER A 114 -7.38 -7.37 -7.45
C SER A 114 -7.47 -6.49 -6.21
N LYS A 115 -7.04 -5.23 -6.32
CA LYS A 115 -7.23 -4.23 -5.25
C LYS A 115 -8.71 -4.00 -4.94
N ALA A 116 -9.58 -4.00 -5.96
CA ALA A 116 -11.00 -3.78 -5.80
C ALA A 116 -11.65 -4.91 -5.01
N GLU A 117 -11.30 -6.16 -5.32
CA GLU A 117 -11.78 -7.33 -4.58
C GLU A 117 -11.28 -7.29 -3.12
N LEU A 118 -10.04 -6.84 -2.87
CA LEU A 118 -9.52 -6.69 -1.50
C LEU A 118 -10.29 -5.66 -0.67
N TRP A 119 -10.77 -4.59 -1.30
CA TRP A 119 -11.68 -3.67 -0.65
C TRP A 119 -13.06 -4.29 -0.41
N ALA A 120 -13.60 -5.02 -1.38
CA ALA A 120 -14.88 -5.70 -1.22
C ALA A 120 -14.85 -6.70 -0.06
N GLU A 121 -13.81 -7.53 0.04
CA GLU A 121 -13.62 -8.47 1.15
C GLU A 121 -13.50 -7.74 2.50
N LEU A 122 -12.82 -6.59 2.55
CA LEU A 122 -12.73 -5.81 3.79
C LEU A 122 -14.11 -5.27 4.21
N ILE A 123 -14.93 -4.82 3.26
CA ILE A 123 -16.29 -4.34 3.56
C ILE A 123 -17.15 -5.49 4.09
N LEU A 124 -17.12 -6.65 3.43
CA LEU A 124 -17.83 -7.85 3.87
C LEU A 124 -17.37 -8.30 5.27
N TYR A 125 -16.06 -8.26 5.51
CA TYR A 125 -15.48 -8.55 6.82
C TYR A 125 -16.01 -7.61 7.91
N VAL A 126 -15.96 -6.30 7.67
CA VAL A 126 -16.45 -5.30 8.63
C VAL A 126 -17.92 -5.50 8.92
N GLN A 127 -18.74 -5.79 7.90
CA GLN A 127 -20.17 -6.09 8.10
C GLN A 127 -20.35 -7.34 8.95
N HIS A 128 -19.69 -8.44 8.61
CA HIS A 128 -19.76 -9.68 9.39
C HIS A 128 -19.32 -9.49 10.86
N MET A 129 -18.30 -8.67 11.11
CA MET A 129 -17.86 -8.37 12.47
C MET A 129 -18.87 -7.50 13.23
N LYS A 130 -19.58 -6.58 12.56
CA LYS A 130 -20.70 -5.84 13.17
C LYS A 130 -21.84 -6.77 13.52
N ASP A 131 -22.19 -7.70 12.63
CA ASP A 131 -23.28 -8.65 12.89
C ASP A 131 -22.95 -9.56 14.08
N ARG A 132 -21.68 -9.99 14.20
CA ARG A 132 -21.21 -10.81 15.32
C ARG A 132 -20.99 -10.01 16.62
N PHE A 133 -20.59 -8.74 16.50
CA PHE A 133 -20.31 -7.84 17.63
C PHE A 133 -21.05 -6.50 17.43
N PRO A 134 -22.39 -6.46 17.67
CA PRO A 134 -23.24 -5.31 17.31
C PRO A 134 -22.87 -3.99 18.01
N HIS A 135 -22.18 -4.06 19.15
CA HIS A 135 -21.72 -2.88 19.91
C HIS A 135 -20.40 -2.30 19.40
N THR A 136 -19.89 -2.79 18.27
CA THR A 136 -18.63 -2.34 17.68
C THR A 136 -18.84 -1.82 16.26
N ASP A 137 -17.85 -1.12 15.74
CA ASP A 137 -17.84 -0.62 14.36
C ASP A 137 -17.38 -1.68 13.32
N GLY A 138 -17.13 -2.92 13.77
CA GLY A 138 -16.62 -4.02 12.96
C GLY A 138 -15.12 -3.96 12.61
N ARG A 139 -14.38 -2.92 13.02
CA ARG A 139 -12.94 -2.77 12.77
C ARG A 139 -12.10 -3.50 13.81
N LEU A 140 -12.36 -4.79 13.94
CA LEU A 140 -11.72 -5.67 14.90
C LEU A 140 -10.71 -6.57 14.20
N CYS A 141 -9.69 -7.03 14.92
CA CYS A 141 -8.81 -8.08 14.44
C CYS A 141 -9.55 -9.44 14.43
N ARG A 142 -9.45 -10.22 13.34
CA ARG A 142 -10.09 -11.54 13.27
C ARG A 142 -9.60 -12.54 14.33
N TYR A 143 -8.32 -12.44 14.72
CA TYR A 143 -7.72 -13.33 15.72
C TYR A 143 -8.06 -12.91 17.16
N CYS A 144 -7.56 -11.75 17.61
CA CYS A 144 -7.71 -11.33 19.01
C CYS A 144 -8.95 -10.47 19.31
N LEU A 145 -9.77 -10.16 18.31
CA LEU A 145 -11.00 -9.34 18.44
C LEU A 145 -10.78 -7.92 18.96
N GLN A 146 -9.54 -7.44 19.04
CA GLN A 146 -9.22 -6.07 19.45
C GLN A 146 -9.35 -5.08 18.29
N PRO A 147 -9.76 -3.82 18.56
CA PRO A 147 -9.95 -2.80 17.53
C PRO A 147 -8.62 -2.35 16.90
N TRP A 148 -8.70 -1.90 15.64
CA TRP A 148 -7.55 -1.33 14.93
C TRP A 148 -7.35 0.15 15.25
N THR A 149 -6.09 0.57 15.44
CA THR A 149 -5.77 1.94 15.91
C THR A 149 -5.21 2.88 14.85
N TYR A 150 -4.67 2.35 13.73
CA TYR A 150 -4.05 3.09 12.62
C TYR A 150 -2.96 4.14 12.99
N VAL A 151 -2.29 3.98 14.13
CA VAL A 151 -1.31 4.95 14.64
C VAL A 151 -0.01 4.89 13.83
N ARG A 152 0.57 6.05 13.52
CA ARG A 152 1.88 6.19 12.87
C ARG A 152 2.74 7.20 13.60
N GLY A 153 4.04 6.97 13.61
CA GLY A 153 5.02 7.95 14.09
C GLY A 153 5.21 9.08 13.08
N ARG A 154 5.58 10.27 13.57
CA ARG A 154 5.91 11.41 12.70
C ARG A 154 7.10 11.03 11.78
N PRO A 155 7.02 11.32 10.47
CA PRO A 155 8.14 11.15 9.55
C PRO A 155 9.37 11.96 9.99
N ASN A 156 10.56 11.45 9.71
CA ASN A 156 11.80 12.16 10.04
C ASN A 156 12.02 13.32 9.06
N THR A 157 11.77 14.55 9.53
CA THR A 157 11.86 15.78 8.73
C THR A 157 13.26 16.07 8.23
N LYS A 158 14.32 15.64 8.94
CA LYS A 158 15.72 15.83 8.54
C LYS A 158 16.10 15.09 7.25
N ILE A 159 15.34 14.07 6.87
CA ILE A 159 15.60 13.19 5.71
C ILE A 159 14.56 13.41 4.60
N MET A 160 13.53 14.24 4.82
CA MET A 160 12.53 14.55 3.79
C MET A 160 13.10 15.49 2.73
N GLY A 161 12.72 15.29 1.46
CA GLY A 161 13.12 16.16 0.34
C GLY A 161 14.56 16.03 -0.18
N ARG A 162 15.40 15.19 0.45
CA ARG A 162 16.82 15.00 0.09
C ARG A 162 17.10 13.87 -0.91
N GLY A 163 16.06 13.40 -1.61
CA GLY A 163 16.08 12.34 -2.61
C GLY A 163 17.38 11.55 -2.80
N ASN A 164 17.70 10.55 -1.94
CA ASN A 164 18.15 9.23 -2.42
C ASN A 164 18.37 8.09 -1.38
N LYS A 165 18.19 6.89 -1.94
CA LYS A 165 18.78 5.54 -1.76
C LYS A 165 18.58 4.64 -0.53
N THR A 166 18.34 5.08 0.70
CA THR A 166 18.22 4.08 1.81
C THR A 166 17.03 4.20 2.74
N SER A 167 16.37 5.35 2.88
CA SER A 167 15.07 5.44 3.58
C SER A 167 14.56 6.87 3.63
N GLY A 168 13.76 7.27 2.64
CA GLY A 168 13.09 8.58 2.67
C GLY A 168 12.29 8.74 3.97
N GLY A 169 12.74 9.63 4.85
CA GLY A 169 12.03 10.11 6.03
C GLY A 169 11.27 9.07 6.86
N LYS A 170 11.74 7.81 6.95
CA LYS A 170 10.99 6.78 7.67
C LYS A 170 10.90 7.20 9.14
N SER A 171 9.68 7.32 9.66
CA SER A 171 9.44 7.44 11.10
C SER A 171 10.20 6.33 11.84
N PRO A 172 10.62 6.54 13.10
CA PRO A 172 11.13 5.45 13.94
C PRO A 172 10.19 4.25 13.84
N ARG A 173 10.75 3.05 13.64
CA ARG A 173 9.99 1.79 13.45
C ARG A 173 9.40 1.28 14.78
N THR A 174 8.82 2.14 15.61
CA THR A 174 8.00 1.63 16.70
C THR A 174 6.77 0.98 16.08
N LYS A 175 6.78 -0.35 16.08
CA LYS A 175 5.71 -1.15 15.49
C LYS A 175 4.50 -1.05 16.43
N THR A 176 3.51 -0.26 16.05
CA THR A 176 2.22 -0.27 16.75
C THR A 176 1.51 -1.58 16.44
N TRP A 177 1.48 -2.47 17.44
CA TRP A 177 1.03 -3.85 17.33
C TRP A 177 -0.47 -4.00 17.06
N THR A 178 -1.27 -3.02 17.47
CA THR A 178 -2.73 -2.94 17.30
C THR A 178 -3.15 -2.48 15.89
N ASN A 179 -2.22 -2.05 15.05
CA ASN A 179 -2.57 -1.56 13.73
C ASN A 179 -3.03 -2.65 12.78
N PHE A 180 -3.90 -2.27 11.84
CA PHE A 180 -4.39 -3.11 10.74
C PHE A 180 -3.26 -3.76 9.92
N SER A 181 -3.48 -5.02 9.56
CA SER A 181 -2.64 -5.85 8.72
C SER A 181 -3.52 -6.82 7.92
N VAL A 182 -2.97 -7.29 6.79
CA VAL A 182 -3.57 -8.34 5.98
C VAL A 182 -2.66 -9.56 6.07
N ASP A 183 -3.21 -10.66 6.55
CA ASP A 183 -2.54 -11.95 6.73
C ASP A 183 -3.06 -12.99 5.71
N ARG A 184 -2.25 -14.02 5.51
CA ARG A 184 -2.57 -15.21 4.74
C ARG A 184 -2.83 -16.32 5.74
N PHE A 185 -4.08 -16.80 5.83
CA PHE A 185 -4.46 -17.83 6.79
C PHE A 185 -3.55 -19.04 6.68
N ASP A 186 -3.40 -19.57 5.48
CA ASP A 186 -2.40 -20.54 5.08
C ASP A 186 -1.22 -19.84 4.40
N ASN A 187 -0.06 -19.92 5.04
CA ASN A 187 1.18 -19.30 4.57
C ASN A 187 1.75 -19.95 3.30
N THR A 188 1.33 -21.18 2.98
CA THR A 188 1.74 -21.87 1.75
C THR A 188 1.04 -21.30 0.52
N LYS A 189 -0.09 -20.62 0.72
CA LYS A 189 -0.91 -20.02 -0.33
C LYS A 189 -0.64 -18.52 -0.45
N SER A 190 -0.88 -17.98 -1.65
CA SER A 190 -0.80 -16.55 -1.91
C SER A 190 -2.02 -15.81 -1.31
N TYR A 191 -2.09 -14.49 -1.53
CA TYR A 191 -3.31 -13.73 -1.35
C TYR A 191 -4.34 -14.16 -2.39
N VAL A 192 -5.28 -14.99 -1.96
CA VAL A 192 -6.40 -15.52 -2.76
C VAL A 192 -7.68 -15.44 -1.93
N LYS A 193 -8.84 -15.41 -2.60
CA LYS A 193 -10.14 -15.42 -1.91
C LYS A 193 -10.24 -16.60 -0.93
N GLY A 194 -10.75 -16.36 0.27
CA GLY A 194 -10.84 -17.38 1.33
C GLY A 194 -9.54 -17.67 2.08
N ASN A 195 -8.38 -17.17 1.62
CA ASN A 195 -7.12 -17.26 2.36
C ASN A 195 -6.70 -15.92 3.01
N ILE A 196 -7.49 -14.87 2.83
CA ILE A 196 -7.20 -13.52 3.33
C ILE A 196 -7.80 -13.34 4.72
N VAL A 197 -7.01 -12.83 5.66
CA VAL A 197 -7.46 -12.50 7.02
C VAL A 197 -7.10 -11.07 7.35
N PHE A 198 -8.08 -10.28 7.78
CA PHE A 198 -7.86 -8.94 8.32
C PHE A 198 -7.58 -9.01 9.83
N CYS A 199 -6.39 -8.58 10.23
CA CYS A 199 -5.91 -8.75 11.59
C CYS A 199 -5.03 -7.59 12.06
N CYS A 200 -4.60 -7.61 13.32
CA CYS A 200 -3.62 -6.65 13.81
C CYS A 200 -2.18 -7.12 13.53
N ALA A 201 -1.25 -6.18 13.50
CA ALA A 201 0.17 -6.44 13.26
C ALA A 201 0.80 -7.40 14.29
N LYS A 202 0.23 -7.48 15.51
CA LYS A 202 0.63 -8.46 16.54
C LYS A 202 0.31 -9.86 16.09
N CYS A 203 -0.98 -10.15 15.84
CA CYS A 203 -1.41 -11.50 15.50
C CYS A 203 -0.76 -12.01 14.23
N ASN A 204 -0.63 -11.16 13.19
CA ASN A 204 0.09 -11.54 11.98
C ASN A 204 1.55 -11.95 12.27
N ALA A 205 2.24 -11.17 13.12
CA ALA A 205 3.62 -11.47 13.47
C ALA A 205 3.77 -12.66 14.43
N THR A 206 2.81 -12.89 15.32
CA THR A 206 2.80 -14.05 16.21
C THR A 206 2.55 -15.34 15.43
N LYS A 207 1.62 -15.29 14.47
CA LYS A 207 1.39 -16.40 13.53
C LYS A 207 2.65 -16.72 12.73
N GLN A 208 3.32 -15.69 12.20
CA GLN A 208 4.56 -15.80 11.45
C GLN A 208 4.51 -16.92 10.40
N ALA A 209 5.23 -18.02 10.63
CA ALA A 209 5.41 -19.14 9.71
C ALA A 209 4.47 -20.33 10.01
N SER A 210 3.62 -20.25 11.04
CA SER A 210 2.73 -21.36 11.39
C SER A 210 1.76 -21.65 10.23
N THR A 211 1.70 -22.92 9.82
CA THR A 211 0.78 -23.40 8.78
C THR A 211 -0.46 -24.00 9.41
N ARG A 212 -1.49 -24.23 8.60
CA ARG A 212 -2.71 -24.92 9.04
C ARG A 212 -2.40 -26.32 9.59
N ASP A 213 -1.51 -27.05 8.93
CA ASP A 213 -1.15 -28.42 9.32
C ASP A 213 -0.46 -28.46 10.69
N MET A 214 0.37 -27.45 11.00
CA MET A 214 0.95 -27.32 12.34
C MET A 214 -0.13 -27.13 13.42
N TRP A 215 -1.17 -26.35 13.13
CA TRP A 215 -2.25 -26.13 14.09
C TRP A 215 -3.09 -27.39 14.30
N ILE A 216 -3.36 -28.14 13.23
CA ILE A 216 -4.03 -29.44 13.33
C ILE A 216 -3.21 -30.36 14.23
N ARG A 217 -1.89 -30.46 14.01
CA ARG A 217 -1.02 -31.28 14.86
C ARG A 217 -1.01 -30.83 16.32
N PHE A 218 -1.04 -29.53 16.59
CA PHE A 218 -1.11 -29.04 17.97
C PHE A 218 -2.40 -29.46 18.69
N LEU A 219 -3.54 -29.48 17.98
CA LEU A 219 -4.81 -29.97 18.54
C LEU A 219 -4.78 -31.48 18.77
N GLU A 220 -4.21 -32.25 17.85
CA GLU A 220 -4.03 -33.70 18.03
C GLU A 220 -3.13 -34.03 19.23
N VAL A 221 -2.03 -33.30 19.41
CA VAL A 221 -1.13 -33.45 20.57
C VAL A 221 -1.86 -33.10 21.87
N GLU A 222 -2.72 -32.08 21.87
CA GLU A 222 -3.54 -31.73 23.04
C GLU A 222 -4.48 -32.88 23.44
N GLU A 223 -5.12 -33.53 22.46
CA GLU A 223 -5.98 -34.70 22.69
C GLU A 223 -5.18 -35.94 23.14
N GLU A 224 -3.98 -36.16 22.61
CA GLU A 224 -3.05 -37.21 23.06
C GLU A 224 -2.68 -37.02 24.54
N LEU A 225 -2.22 -35.82 24.92
CA LEU A 225 -1.85 -35.48 26.30
C LEU A 225 -3.04 -35.59 27.26
N ALA A 226 -4.25 -35.19 26.84
CA ALA A 226 -5.45 -35.33 27.66
C ALA A 226 -5.81 -36.81 27.92
N ARG A 227 -5.55 -37.71 26.97
CA ARG A 227 -5.73 -39.15 27.15
C ARG A 227 -4.67 -39.74 28.07
N GLU A 228 -3.40 -39.37 27.90
CA GLU A 228 -2.31 -39.84 28.78
C GLU A 228 -2.58 -39.44 30.24
N ASN A 229 -2.93 -38.18 30.47
CA ASN A 229 -3.22 -37.65 31.81
C ASN A 229 -4.55 -38.13 32.42
N SER A 230 -5.42 -38.81 31.66
CA SER A 230 -6.66 -39.41 32.19
C SER A 230 -6.53 -40.90 32.48
N HIS A 231 -5.38 -41.51 32.16
CA HIS A 231 -5.05 -42.89 32.51
C HIS A 231 -4.04 -42.98 33.68
N GLU A 232 -3.68 -41.84 34.28
CA GLU A 232 -3.03 -41.73 35.60
C GLU A 232 -4.08 -41.43 36.69
#